data_AF-A0A7C4MVJ1-F1
#
_entry.id   AF-A0A7C4MVJ1-F1
#
_cell.length_a   1.000
_cell.length_b   1.000
_cell.length_c   1.000
_cell.angle_alpha   90.00
_cell.angle_beta   90.00
_cell.angle_gamma   90.00
#
_symmetry.space_group_name_H-M   'P 1'
#
loop_
_entity.id
_entity.type
_entity.pdbx_description
1 polymer ?
#
loop_
_entity_poly.entity_id
_entity_poly.type
_entity_poly.pdbx_seq_one_letter_code
_entity_poly.pdbx_strand_id
1 'polypeptide(L)'
;MTQSLTDAVREAFSLKPPQLECSSGGRIAQSVAAPAAFGFLSDQAGSISAEGSLLYVSDGKTISVIGGDILFHNSAWFAQEGRINLASAISSGEIRSKKLFFRMT
;
A
#
# COMPACT_ATOMS: atom_id res chain seq x y z
N MET A 1 -61.85 -13.14 -6.32
CA MET A 1 -61.16 -11.87 -6.03
C MET A 1 -59.69 -12.17 -5.81
N THR A 2 -58.90 -12.09 -6.87
CA THR A 2 -57.45 -12.27 -6.90
C THR A 2 -56.81 -10.99 -6.39
N GLN A 3 -56.44 -10.96 -5.10
CA GLN A 3 -55.69 -9.83 -4.55
C GLN A 3 -54.21 -10.04 -4.91
N SER A 4 -53.67 -9.04 -5.61
CA SER A 4 -52.49 -9.15 -6.45
C SER A 4 -51.21 -9.20 -5.62
N LEU A 5 -50.31 -10.12 -5.96
CA LEU A 5 -48.92 -10.18 -5.46
C LEU A 5 -48.19 -8.83 -5.54
N THR A 6 -48.67 -7.90 -6.37
CA THR A 6 -48.19 -6.52 -6.49
C THR A 6 -48.32 -5.70 -5.19
N ASP A 7 -49.33 -5.95 -4.36
CA ASP A 7 -49.55 -5.17 -3.13
C ASP A 7 -48.58 -5.58 -2.01
N ALA A 8 -48.21 -6.87 -1.93
CA ALA A 8 -47.23 -7.37 -0.97
C ALA A 8 -45.81 -6.88 -1.27
N VAL A 9 -45.43 -6.78 -2.55
CA VAL A 9 -44.10 -6.27 -2.97
C VAL A 9 -43.98 -4.77 -2.70
N ARG A 10 -45.09 -4.02 -2.75
CA ARG A 10 -45.13 -2.59 -2.46
C ARG A 10 -44.94 -2.28 -0.97
N GLU A 11 -45.42 -3.15 -0.08
CA GLU A 11 -45.26 -2.98 1.37
C GLU A 11 -43.82 -3.31 1.83
N ALA A 12 -43.20 -4.35 1.25
CA ALA A 12 -41.81 -4.71 1.53
C ALA A 12 -40.80 -3.63 1.12
N PHE A 13 -41.08 -2.87 0.05
CA PHE A 13 -40.24 -1.75 -0.40
C PHE A 13 -40.55 -0.40 0.31
N SER A 14 -41.65 -0.32 1.06
CA SER A 14 -42.01 0.85 1.89
C SER A 14 -41.39 0.79 3.29
N LEU A 15 -40.90 -0.38 3.72
CA LEU A 15 -40.07 -0.47 4.92
C LEU A 15 -38.69 0.09 4.59
N LYS A 16 -38.44 1.31 5.08
CA LYS A 16 -37.11 1.94 5.04
C LYS A 16 -36.09 0.91 5.53
N PRO A 17 -35.03 0.60 4.75
CA PRO A 17 -34.01 -0.35 5.20
C PRO A 17 -33.48 0.13 6.55
N PRO A 18 -33.15 -0.77 7.50
CA PRO A 18 -32.55 -0.37 8.75
C PRO A 18 -31.32 0.47 8.41
N GLN A 19 -31.45 1.79 8.56
CA GLN A 19 -30.32 2.68 8.52
C GLN A 19 -29.49 2.22 9.72
N LEU A 20 -28.27 1.76 9.45
CA LEU A 20 -27.29 1.52 10.49
C LEU A 20 -27.12 2.85 11.23
N GLU A 21 -27.85 3.04 12.32
CA GLU A 21 -27.72 4.21 13.17
C GLU A 21 -26.36 4.14 13.85
N CYS A 22 -25.37 4.81 13.27
CA CYS A 22 -24.31 5.39 14.09
C CYS A 22 -24.97 6.49 14.93
N SER A 23 -25.41 6.11 16.14
CA SER A 23 -25.97 7.01 17.14
C SER A 23 -25.09 8.26 17.26
N SER A 24 -25.57 9.36 16.68
CA SER A 24 -24.96 10.68 16.75
C SER A 24 -25.21 11.24 18.14
N GLY A 25 -24.47 10.74 19.13
CA GLY A 25 -24.62 11.13 20.53
C GLY A 25 -23.40 10.86 21.41
N GLY A 26 -22.34 10.29 20.87
CA GLY A 26 -21.02 10.24 21.48
C GLY A 26 -20.02 10.63 20.42
N ARG A 27 -19.02 11.43 20.78
CA ARG A 27 -17.91 11.77 19.88
C ARG A 27 -17.27 10.45 19.44
N ILE A 28 -17.71 9.89 18.32
CA ILE A 28 -16.95 8.86 17.62
C ILE A 28 -15.74 9.62 17.13
N ALA A 29 -14.70 9.64 17.95
CA ALA A 29 -13.37 9.92 17.46
C ALA A 29 -13.17 8.91 16.33
N GLN A 30 -13.35 9.37 15.09
CA GLN A 30 -12.84 8.69 13.92
C GLN A 30 -11.32 8.78 14.00
N SER A 31 -10.74 8.08 14.96
CA SER A 31 -9.34 7.75 14.94
C SER A 31 -9.21 6.70 13.86
N VAL A 32 -9.12 7.15 12.61
CA VAL A 32 -8.49 6.35 11.57
C VAL A 32 -7.04 6.23 12.04
N ALA A 33 -6.73 5.16 12.77
CA ALA A 33 -5.34 4.81 12.98
C ALA A 33 -4.73 4.72 11.59
N ALA A 34 -3.62 5.44 11.36
CA ALA A 34 -2.88 5.30 10.12
C ALA A 34 -2.71 3.80 9.84
N PRO A 35 -2.99 3.33 8.60
CA PRO A 35 -2.86 1.91 8.30
C PRO A 35 -1.43 1.49 8.65
N ALA A 36 -1.30 0.72 9.74
CA ALA A 36 -0.05 0.08 10.09
C ALA A 36 0.21 -0.95 9.00
N ALA A 37 1.13 -0.64 8.09
CA ALA A 37 1.47 -1.54 7.01
C ALA A 37 2.14 -2.79 7.61
N PHE A 38 1.56 -3.95 7.33
CA PHE A 38 2.14 -5.25 7.67
C PHE A 38 3.61 -5.29 7.21
N GLY A 39 4.54 -5.47 8.15
CA GLY A 39 5.97 -5.54 7.86
C GLY A 39 6.82 -4.39 8.42
N PHE A 40 6.22 -3.31 8.92
CA PHE A 40 6.95 -2.29 9.66
C PHE A 40 6.81 -2.55 11.17
N LEU A 41 7.93 -2.90 11.81
CA LEU A 41 8.00 -3.09 13.27
C LEU A 41 7.90 -1.75 14.06
N SER A 42 7.95 -0.63 13.33
CA SER A 42 7.85 0.75 13.82
C SER A 42 7.20 1.65 12.76
N ASP A 43 6.73 2.83 13.15
CA ASP A 43 6.22 3.88 12.26
C ASP A 43 7.29 4.51 11.34
N GLN A 44 8.57 4.23 11.60
CA GLN A 44 9.72 4.66 10.79
C GLN A 44 10.33 3.47 10.04
N ALA A 45 10.55 3.62 8.74
CA ALA A 45 11.29 2.64 7.96
C ALA A 45 12.81 2.80 8.19
N GLY A 46 13.52 1.71 8.49
CA GLY A 46 14.97 1.74 8.67
C GLY A 46 15.74 2.04 7.38
N SER A 47 16.81 2.81 7.48
CA SER A 47 17.72 3.10 6.37
C SER A 47 18.46 1.82 5.90
N ILE A 48 18.73 1.73 4.61
CA ILE A 48 19.49 0.66 3.96
C ILE A 48 20.72 1.28 3.28
N SER A 49 21.91 0.76 3.55
CA SER A 49 23.14 1.20 2.89
C SER A 49 23.86 0.05 2.18
N ALA A 50 24.40 0.35 1.00
CA ALA A 50 25.30 -0.51 0.26
C ALA A 50 26.69 0.13 0.23
N GLU A 51 27.64 -0.48 0.94
CA GLU A 51 29.00 0.03 1.09
C GLU A 51 29.99 -0.83 0.30
N GLY A 52 30.74 -0.24 -0.63
CA GLY A 52 31.88 -0.89 -1.31
C GLY A 52 31.57 -2.25 -1.94
N SER A 53 30.32 -2.47 -2.38
CA SER A 53 29.80 -3.80 -2.69
C SER A 53 29.30 -3.94 -4.11
N LEU A 54 29.44 -5.15 -4.64
CA LEU A 54 28.89 -5.58 -5.91
C LEU A 54 27.77 -6.59 -5.65
N LEU A 55 26.52 -6.22 -5.94
CA LEU A 55 25.38 -7.13 -5.86
C LEU A 55 24.92 -7.49 -7.26
N TYR A 56 24.88 -8.78 -7.59
CA TYR A 56 24.35 -9.23 -8.87
C TYR A 56 23.37 -10.38 -8.67
N VAL A 57 22.37 -10.43 -9.54
CA VAL A 57 21.44 -11.56 -9.65
C VAL A 57 21.56 -12.18 -11.03
N SER A 58 21.17 -13.46 -11.15
CA SER A 58 21.14 -14.15 -12.44
C SER A 58 20.23 -13.44 -13.45
N ASP A 59 20.45 -13.72 -14.74
CA ASP A 59 19.70 -13.11 -15.83
C ASP A 59 18.18 -13.28 -15.67
N GLY A 60 17.45 -12.21 -16.00
CA GLY A 60 15.99 -12.15 -15.88
C GLY A 60 15.47 -12.08 -14.44
N LYS A 61 16.34 -12.03 -13.43
CA LYS A 61 15.94 -11.91 -12.01
C LYS A 61 15.84 -10.45 -11.58
N THR A 62 15.13 -10.26 -10.47
CA THR A 62 14.81 -8.93 -9.95
C THR A 62 15.45 -8.73 -8.58
N ILE A 63 16.07 -7.57 -8.38
CA ILE A 63 16.42 -7.04 -7.06
C ILE A 63 15.30 -6.09 -6.66
N SER A 64 14.67 -6.31 -5.50
CA SER A 64 13.61 -5.43 -4.99
C SER A 64 13.90 -5.06 -3.55
N VAL A 65 14.08 -3.78 -3.29
CA VAL A 65 14.44 -3.25 -1.97
C VAL A 65 13.46 -2.15 -1.57
N ILE A 66 12.89 -2.30 -0.38
CA ILE A 66 11.94 -1.37 0.22
C ILE A 66 12.43 -1.09 1.64
N GLY A 67 12.62 0.18 1.99
CA GLY A 67 13.11 0.62 3.29
C GLY A 67 12.97 2.12 3.44
N GLY A 68 13.65 2.72 4.40
CA GLY A 68 13.74 4.17 4.54
C GLY A 68 14.61 4.79 3.44
N ASP A 69 15.65 5.51 3.84
CA ASP A 69 16.65 5.97 2.89
C ASP A 69 17.44 4.79 2.31
N ILE A 70 17.75 4.83 1.02
CA ILE A 70 18.57 3.83 0.34
C ILE A 70 19.82 4.53 -0.18
N LEU A 71 20.96 4.24 0.44
CA LEU A 71 22.24 4.87 0.15
C LEU A 71 23.20 3.91 -0.54
N PHE A 72 23.88 4.42 -1.56
CA PHE A 72 24.91 3.69 -2.31
C PHE A 72 26.23 4.43 -2.19
N HIS A 73 27.21 3.78 -1.57
CA HIS A 73 28.56 4.31 -1.38
C HIS A 73 29.55 3.36 -2.04
N ASN A 74 30.12 3.81 -3.16
CA ASN A 74 31.08 3.04 -3.96
C ASN A 74 30.59 1.60 -4.27
N SER A 75 29.31 1.46 -4.60
CA SER A 75 28.64 0.18 -4.77
C SER A 75 27.88 0.12 -6.10
N ALA A 76 27.74 -1.09 -6.64
CA ALA A 76 27.13 -1.32 -7.96
C ALA A 76 26.23 -2.54 -7.93
N TRP A 77 25.00 -2.40 -8.43
CA TRP A 77 24.01 -3.46 -8.46
C TRP A 77 23.63 -3.82 -9.90
N PHE A 78 23.59 -5.11 -10.21
CA PHE A 78 23.36 -5.63 -11.55
C PHE A 78 22.20 -6.65 -11.59
N ALA A 79 21.26 -6.41 -12.49
CA ALA A 79 20.17 -7.34 -12.80
C ALA A 79 20.00 -7.42 -14.31
N GLN A 80 20.89 -8.15 -14.98
CA GLN A 80 20.90 -8.31 -16.43
C GLN A 80 19.58 -8.94 -16.93
N GLU A 81 19.01 -8.38 -17.99
CA GLU A 81 17.66 -8.73 -18.51
C GLU A 81 16.54 -8.69 -17.45
N GLY A 82 16.84 -8.09 -16.29
CA GLY A 82 16.04 -8.14 -15.08
C GLY A 82 15.51 -6.77 -14.69
N ARG A 83 15.24 -6.59 -13.39
CA ARG A 83 14.77 -5.33 -12.84
C ARG A 83 15.44 -5.02 -11.52
N ILE A 84 15.63 -3.73 -11.26
CA ILE A 84 16.00 -3.22 -9.94
C ILE A 84 14.89 -2.29 -9.50
N ASN A 85 14.14 -2.68 -8.48
CA ASN A 85 13.07 -1.90 -7.88
C ASN A 85 13.56 -1.33 -6.55
N LEU A 86 13.58 -0.01 -6.45
CA LEU A 86 13.93 0.70 -5.23
C LEU A 86 12.74 1.55 -4.81
N ALA A 87 12.31 1.39 -3.56
CA ALA A 87 11.25 2.19 -2.98
C ALA A 87 11.67 2.68 -1.59
N SER A 88 11.62 3.99 -1.39
CA SER A 88 11.80 4.61 -0.08
C SER A 88 10.44 4.83 0.56
N ALA A 89 10.26 4.37 1.79
CA ALA A 89 9.08 4.54 2.61
C ALA A 89 9.44 5.45 3.79
N ILE A 90 8.66 6.53 3.99
CA ILE A 90 8.93 7.48 5.09
C ILE A 90 8.21 7.03 6.36
N SER A 91 7.02 6.46 6.21
CA SER A 91 6.19 5.98 7.30
C SER A 91 5.27 4.85 6.84
N SER A 92 4.57 4.22 7.80
CA SER A 92 3.58 3.20 7.50
C SER A 92 2.56 3.69 6.46
N GLY A 93 2.51 3.04 5.31
CA GLY A 93 1.56 3.35 4.25
C GLY A 93 2.00 4.43 3.26
N GLU A 94 3.20 5.01 3.38
CA GLU A 94 3.72 6.01 2.43
C GLU A 94 4.95 5.49 1.68
N ILE A 95 4.91 5.52 0.34
CA ILE A 95 6.06 5.18 -0.52
C ILE A 95 6.36 6.35 -1.46
N ARG A 96 7.59 6.86 -1.43
CA ARG A 96 8.13 7.74 -2.45
C ARG A 96 8.74 6.92 -3.57
N SER A 97 8.03 6.83 -4.69
CA SER A 97 8.57 6.26 -5.92
C SER A 97 9.22 7.35 -6.77
N LYS A 98 10.52 7.21 -7.05
CA LYS A 98 11.23 8.07 -8.00
C LYS A 98 11.61 7.23 -9.21
N LYS A 99 11.00 7.52 -10.37
CA LYS A 99 11.34 6.87 -11.63
C LYS A 99 12.69 7.41 -12.11
N LEU A 100 13.75 6.63 -11.92
CA LEU A 100 15.07 6.95 -12.48
C LEU A 100 15.15 6.41 -13.91
N PHE A 101 15.25 7.30 -14.89
CA PHE A 101 15.57 6.93 -16.26
C PHE A 101 17.09 6.88 -16.40
N PHE A 102 17.65 5.67 -16.49
CA PHE A 102 19.05 5.49 -16.87
C PHE A 102 19.14 5.57 -18.38
N ARG A 103 19.87 6.57 -18.88
CA ARG A 103 20.22 6.68 -20.30
C ARG A 103 21.60 6.05 -20.45
N MET A 104 21.65 4.87 -21.05
CA MET A 104 22.92 4.26 -21.45
C MET A 104 23.44 5.01 -22.68
N THR A 105 24.60 5.64 -22.54
CA THR A 105 25.47 6.07 -23.65
C THR A 105 26.55 5.04 -23.86
#